data_AF-A0A0F9U0L2-F1
#
_entry.id   AF-A0A0F9U0L2-F1
#
_cell.length_a   1.000
_cell.length_b   1.000
_cell.length_c   1.000
_cell.angle_alpha   90.00
_cell.angle_beta   90.00
_cell.angle_gamma   90.00
#
_symmetry.space_group_name_H-M   'P 1'
#
loop_
_entity.id
_entity.type
_entity.pdbx_description
1 polymer ?
#
loop_
_entity_poly.entity_id
_entity_poly.type
_entity_poly.pdbx_seq_one_letter_code
_entity_poly.pdbx_strand_id
1 'polypeptide(L)'
;MGIELDASEVKTEKPEKSGELETWNEVADGAEPETAPEAAAPEPEPEPEPETEPESEPAPPTQQPEQPAAQLPKFLASAERARAKVRNLQVKEKNLLDQANEIRGKIDAAYTELGRLVAESPDLMAPAPTVKISPKNAGWAKAPISVLKLSSVIETALTKHNGFETVGDLAAYHENNGNLSGLERITEAREKRISEALMEFIASQK
;
A
#
# COMPACT_ATOMS: atom_id res chain seq x y z
N MET A 1 -3.50 -55.62 -19.01
CA MET A 1 -2.29 -54.77 -19.07
C MET A 1 -2.22 -54.03 -17.76
N GLY A 2 -1.39 -54.53 -16.83
CA GLY A 2 -1.18 -53.89 -15.52
C GLY A 2 -0.10 -52.83 -15.65
N ILE A 3 -0.37 -51.62 -15.19
CA ILE A 3 0.60 -50.54 -15.14
C ILE A 3 1.15 -50.54 -13.72
N GLU A 4 2.38 -51.03 -13.56
CA GLU A 4 3.17 -50.86 -12.34
C GLU A 4 3.65 -49.39 -12.31
N LEU A 5 3.25 -48.65 -11.27
CA LEU A 5 3.72 -47.30 -11.02
C LEU A 5 4.91 -47.38 -10.07
N ASP A 6 6.10 -47.13 -10.61
CA ASP A 6 7.35 -47.03 -9.87
C ASP A 6 7.32 -45.81 -8.94
N ALA A 7 7.40 -46.07 -7.64
CA ALA A 7 7.45 -45.05 -6.60
C ALA A 7 8.89 -44.57 -6.40
N SER A 8 9.36 -43.72 -7.29
CA SER A 8 10.68 -43.09 -7.18
C SER A 8 10.68 -41.96 -6.14
N GLU A 9 11.42 -42.21 -5.07
CA GLU A 9 11.97 -41.30 -4.04
C GLU A 9 11.78 -39.79 -4.28
N VAL A 10 10.82 -39.20 -3.58
CA VAL A 10 10.77 -37.76 -3.31
C VAL A 10 11.86 -37.44 -2.27
N LYS A 11 13.01 -36.95 -2.73
CA LYS A 11 14.00 -36.30 -1.88
C LYS A 11 13.38 -35.05 -1.26
N THR A 12 13.20 -35.10 0.05
CA THR A 12 12.77 -33.99 0.90
C THR A 12 13.93 -33.01 1.03
N GLU A 13 13.94 -31.97 0.18
CA GLU A 13 14.78 -30.79 0.41
C GLU A 13 14.26 -30.03 1.63
N LYS A 14 15.18 -29.85 2.57
CA LYS A 14 15.01 -29.14 3.83
C LYS A 14 14.83 -27.64 3.53
N PRO A 15 13.72 -27.00 3.91
CA PRO A 15 13.58 -25.56 3.70
C PRO A 15 14.59 -24.82 4.59
N GLU A 16 15.51 -24.10 3.94
CA GLU A 16 16.41 -23.18 4.61
C GLU A 16 15.61 -22.05 5.26
N LYS A 17 16.08 -21.68 6.46
CA LYS A 17 15.53 -20.67 7.36
C LYS A 17 15.02 -19.44 6.61
N SER A 18 13.71 -19.22 6.74
CA SER A 18 13.06 -17.95 6.46
C SER A 18 13.77 -16.85 7.24
N GLY A 19 14.33 -15.90 6.47
CA GLY A 19 14.90 -14.67 6.98
C GLY A 19 13.89 -13.90 7.83
N GLU A 20 14.45 -13.26 8.85
CA GLU A 20 13.79 -12.31 9.72
C GLU A 20 13.02 -11.30 8.88
N LEU A 21 11.69 -11.31 9.03
CA LEU A 21 10.80 -10.25 8.59
C LEU A 21 11.18 -9.00 9.38
N GLU A 22 12.03 -8.16 8.78
CA GLU A 22 12.13 -6.75 9.12
C GLU A 22 10.73 -6.17 8.97
N THR A 23 10.12 -5.91 10.13
CA THR A 23 8.88 -5.17 10.30
C THR A 23 9.05 -3.80 9.66
N TRP A 24 8.48 -3.62 8.48
CA TRP A 24 8.34 -2.31 7.87
C TRP A 24 7.44 -1.47 8.76
N ASN A 25 8.05 -0.40 9.30
CA ASN A 25 7.40 0.71 9.94
C ASN A 25 6.15 1.11 9.16
N GLU A 26 5.01 0.89 9.81
CA GLU A 26 3.90 1.81 9.97
C GLU A 26 4.16 3.18 9.32
N VAL A 27 3.74 3.31 8.06
CA VAL A 27 3.56 4.60 7.42
C VAL A 27 2.34 5.22 8.09
N ALA A 28 2.60 5.92 9.19
CA ALA A 28 1.63 6.75 9.86
C ALA A 28 1.17 7.86 8.91
N ASP A 29 -0.12 7.79 8.62
CA ASP A 29 -1.07 8.90 8.51
C ASP A 29 -0.53 10.25 8.03
N GLY A 30 -1.06 10.65 6.88
CA GLY A 30 -1.03 12.03 6.42
C GLY A 30 -1.67 12.97 7.44
N ALA A 31 -0.82 13.72 8.12
CA ALA A 31 -1.20 15.00 8.69
C ALA A 31 -0.80 16.08 7.67
N GLU A 32 -1.79 16.64 6.97
CA GLU A 32 -1.63 17.95 6.35
C GLU A 32 -1.31 18.95 7.49
N PRO A 33 -0.20 19.70 7.42
CA PRO A 33 0.08 20.72 8.42
C PRO A 33 -0.90 21.87 8.21
N GLU A 34 -1.83 22.05 9.16
CA GLU A 34 -2.63 23.27 9.28
C GLU A 34 -1.68 24.47 9.37
N THR A 35 -1.90 25.42 8.48
CA THR A 35 -1.19 26.70 8.39
C THR A 35 -1.42 27.49 9.68
N ALA A 36 -0.41 27.53 10.55
CA ALA A 36 -0.41 28.36 11.75
C ALA A 36 -0.40 29.86 11.37
N PRO A 37 -1.09 30.73 12.13
CA PRO A 37 -1.09 32.17 11.90
C PRO A 37 0.30 32.77 12.16
N GLU A 38 0.73 33.56 11.18
CA GLU A 38 1.95 34.36 11.12
C GLU A 38 2.13 35.20 12.39
N ALA A 39 3.03 34.73 13.27
CA ALA A 39 3.45 35.47 14.45
C ALA A 39 4.38 36.61 14.01
N ALA A 40 4.02 37.83 14.38
CA ALA A 40 4.81 39.04 14.15
C ALA A 40 6.25 38.85 14.65
N ALA A 41 7.21 39.12 13.78
CA ALA A 41 8.63 39.08 14.09
C ALA A 41 8.97 40.10 15.19
N PRO A 42 9.69 39.73 16.26
CA PRO A 42 10.24 40.68 17.21
C PRO A 42 11.35 41.51 16.53
N GLU A 43 11.38 42.81 16.85
CA GLU A 43 12.42 43.74 16.39
C GLU A 43 13.83 43.24 16.77
N PRO A 44 14.85 43.47 15.91
CA PRO A 44 16.21 43.04 16.20
C PRO A 44 16.77 43.78 17.42
N GLU A 45 17.28 43.01 18.38
CA GLU A 45 18.05 43.54 19.51
C GLU A 45 19.33 44.25 19.02
N PRO A 46 19.80 45.29 19.74
CA PRO A 46 20.98 46.05 19.36
C PRO A 46 22.22 45.16 19.26
N GLU A 47 23.00 45.36 18.18
CA GLU A 47 24.24 44.64 17.93
C GLU A 47 25.22 44.79 19.11
N PRO A 48 25.83 43.69 19.58
CA PRO A 48 26.86 43.77 20.61
C PRO A 48 28.07 44.56 20.10
N GLU A 49 28.56 45.48 20.93
CA GLU A 49 29.79 46.22 20.67
C GLU A 49 30.96 45.24 20.42
N PRO A 50 31.91 45.58 19.53
CA PRO A 50 33.00 44.69 19.17
C PRO A 50 33.88 44.40 20.40
N GLU A 51 33.84 43.14 20.85
CA GLU A 51 34.79 42.64 21.83
C GLU A 51 36.21 42.64 21.24
N THR A 52 37.15 42.97 22.12
CA THR A 52 38.57 43.23 21.88
C THR A 52 39.23 42.09 21.10
N GLU A 53 40.00 42.44 20.07
CA GLU A 53 40.78 41.49 19.27
C GLU A 53 41.60 40.56 20.18
N PRO A 54 41.42 39.22 20.08
CA PRO A 54 42.26 38.28 20.78
C PRO A 54 43.69 38.40 20.26
N GLU A 55 44.64 38.65 21.17
CA GLU A 55 46.07 38.58 20.88
C GLU A 55 46.38 37.24 20.19
N SER A 56 47.10 37.32 19.07
CA SER A 56 47.36 36.18 18.19
C SER A 56 48.03 35.04 18.95
N GLU A 57 47.31 33.93 19.12
CA GLU A 57 47.89 32.67 19.55
C GLU A 57 49.02 32.25 18.57
N PRO A 58 50.09 31.62 19.08
CA PRO A 58 51.19 31.14 18.24
C PRO A 58 50.65 30.20 17.16
N ALA A 59 50.98 30.51 15.90
CA ALA A 59 50.55 29.73 14.75
C ALA A 59 50.79 28.24 15.00
N PRO A 60 49.76 27.37 14.84
CA PRO A 60 49.92 25.95 15.04
C PRO A 60 51.04 25.43 14.14
N PRO A 61 51.84 24.45 14.60
CA PRO A 61 52.92 23.91 13.80
C PRO A 61 52.34 23.49 12.45
N THR A 62 52.92 24.03 11.37
CA THR A 62 52.55 23.72 10.00
C THR A 62 52.61 22.21 9.86
N GLN A 63 51.46 21.55 9.92
CA GLN A 63 51.37 20.11 9.73
C GLN A 63 51.88 19.86 8.32
N GLN A 64 53.09 19.32 8.23
CA GLN A 64 53.70 18.90 6.99
C GLN A 64 52.68 17.97 6.32
N PRO A 65 52.14 18.31 5.13
CA PRO A 65 51.07 17.54 4.52
C PRO A 65 51.56 16.11 4.36
N GLU A 66 50.99 15.20 5.16
CA GLU A 66 51.29 13.77 5.06
C GLU A 66 51.08 13.37 3.61
N GLN A 67 52.14 12.86 2.98
CA GLN A 67 52.22 12.78 1.53
C GLN A 67 51.05 11.95 0.96
N PRO A 68 50.27 12.50 0.01
CA PRO A 68 49.10 11.83 -0.58
C PRO A 68 49.43 10.49 -1.28
N ALA A 69 50.71 10.24 -1.58
CA ALA A 69 51.18 9.01 -2.21
C ALA A 69 50.90 7.74 -1.37
N ALA A 70 50.91 7.83 -0.05
CA ALA A 70 50.69 6.66 0.82
C ALA A 70 49.22 6.18 0.87
N GLN A 71 48.27 7.03 0.46
CA GLN A 71 46.84 6.69 0.49
C GLN A 71 46.33 6.12 -0.85
N LEU A 72 47.05 6.35 -1.96
CA LEU A 72 46.64 5.93 -3.30
C LEU A 72 46.25 4.43 -3.40
N PRO A 73 47.00 3.47 -2.81
CA PRO A 73 46.63 2.05 -2.88
C PRO A 73 45.30 1.75 -2.17
N LYS A 74 44.99 2.45 -1.06
CA LYS A 74 43.73 2.27 -0.33
C LYS A 74 42.53 2.77 -1.15
N PHE A 75 42.69 3.92 -1.81
CA PHE A 75 41.67 4.46 -2.70
C PHE A 75 41.41 3.53 -3.90
N LEU A 76 42.45 2.99 -4.53
CA LEU A 76 42.30 2.04 -5.63
C LEU A 76 41.57 0.77 -5.19
N ALA A 77 41.94 0.17 -4.06
CA ALA A 77 41.25 -0.99 -3.52
C ALA A 77 39.77 -0.70 -3.19
N SER A 78 39.48 0.48 -2.64
CA SER A 78 38.10 0.93 -2.38
C SER A 78 37.31 1.09 -3.67
N ALA A 79 37.91 1.72 -4.69
CA ALA A 79 37.28 1.92 -6.00
C ALA A 79 36.98 0.58 -6.70
N GLU A 80 37.86 -0.42 -6.59
CA GLU A 80 37.63 -1.76 -7.12
C GLU A 80 36.46 -2.48 -6.42
N ARG A 81 36.38 -2.39 -5.08
CA ARG A 81 35.23 -2.93 -4.33
C ARG A 81 33.93 -2.24 -4.71
N ALA A 82 33.94 -0.92 -4.86
CA ALA A 82 32.78 -0.16 -5.31
C ALA A 82 32.33 -0.61 -6.70
N ARG A 83 33.27 -0.77 -7.65
CA ARG A 83 32.98 -1.29 -9.00
C ARG A 83 32.40 -2.70 -8.96
N ALA A 84 32.92 -3.58 -8.11
CA ALA A 84 32.38 -4.93 -7.94
C ALA A 84 30.94 -4.91 -7.41
N LYS A 85 30.64 -4.04 -6.43
CA LYS A 85 29.28 -3.85 -5.89
C LYS A 85 28.32 -3.37 -6.96
N VAL A 86 28.72 -2.40 -7.79
CA VAL A 86 27.90 -1.90 -8.91
C VAL A 86 27.56 -3.04 -9.89
N ARG A 87 28.54 -3.88 -10.27
CA ARG A 87 28.27 -5.03 -11.15
C ARG A 87 27.29 -6.03 -10.53
N ASN A 88 27.43 -6.32 -9.24
CA ASN A 88 26.51 -7.22 -8.54
C ASN A 88 25.08 -6.67 -8.54
N LEU A 89 24.93 -5.36 -8.27
CA LEU A 89 23.63 -4.70 -8.31
C LEU A 89 23.02 -4.71 -9.72
N GLN A 90 23.81 -4.48 -10.76
CA GLN A 90 23.33 -4.57 -12.16
C GLN A 90 22.82 -5.97 -12.52
N VAL A 91 23.49 -7.03 -12.04
CA VAL A 91 23.01 -8.42 -12.23
C VAL A 91 21.70 -8.65 -11.48
N LYS A 92 21.57 -8.13 -10.25
CA LYS A 92 20.33 -8.23 -9.46
C LYS A 92 19.17 -7.47 -10.13
N GLU A 93 19.42 -6.27 -10.64
CA GLU A 93 18.46 -5.47 -11.39
C GLU A 93 17.94 -6.22 -12.61
N LYS A 94 18.83 -6.81 -13.40
CA LYS A 94 18.44 -7.63 -14.56
C LYS A 94 17.57 -8.83 -14.16
N ASN A 95 17.96 -9.56 -13.10
CA ASN A 95 17.17 -10.69 -12.62
C ASN A 95 15.76 -10.27 -12.17
N LEU A 96 15.65 -9.17 -11.43
CA LEU A 96 14.35 -8.64 -11.01
C LEU A 96 13.48 -8.22 -12.21
N LEU A 97 14.09 -7.64 -13.25
CA LEU A 97 13.38 -7.29 -14.49
C LEU A 97 12.87 -8.55 -15.21
N ASP A 98 13.68 -9.60 -15.29
CA ASP A 98 13.28 -10.88 -15.88
C ASP A 98 12.12 -11.52 -15.09
N GLN A 99 12.16 -11.49 -13.75
CA GLN A 99 11.06 -11.95 -12.88
C GLN A 99 9.77 -11.14 -13.08
N ALA A 100 9.87 -9.81 -13.19
CA ALA A 100 8.72 -8.96 -13.41
C ALA A 100 8.03 -9.26 -14.75
N ASN A 101 8.82 -9.52 -15.80
CA ASN A 101 8.30 -9.92 -17.11
C ASN A 101 7.66 -11.31 -17.07
N GLU A 102 8.21 -12.26 -16.31
CA GLU A 102 7.60 -13.58 -16.10
C GLU A 102 6.24 -13.47 -15.39
N ILE A 103 6.15 -12.67 -14.32
CA ILE A 103 4.90 -12.43 -13.60
C ILE A 103 3.86 -11.78 -14.52
N ARG A 104 4.26 -10.78 -15.30
CA ARG A 104 3.39 -10.15 -16.29
C ARG A 104 2.82 -11.17 -17.29
N GLY A 105 3.68 -12.05 -17.82
CA GLY A 105 3.24 -13.12 -18.71
C GLY A 105 2.22 -14.08 -18.06
N LYS A 106 2.40 -14.41 -16.78
CA LYS A 106 1.43 -15.23 -16.02
C LYS A 106 0.09 -14.52 -15.83
N ILE A 107 0.10 -13.21 -15.58
CA ILE A 107 -1.11 -12.40 -15.46
C ILE A 107 -1.87 -12.37 -16.79
N ASP A 108 -1.18 -12.11 -17.90
CA ASP A 108 -1.79 -12.07 -19.24
C ASP A 108 -2.41 -13.43 -19.62
N ALA A 109 -1.73 -14.53 -19.28
CA ALA A 109 -2.25 -15.88 -19.48
C ALA A 109 -3.51 -16.14 -18.63
N ALA A 110 -3.52 -15.72 -17.36
CA ALA A 110 -4.67 -15.87 -16.47
C ALA A 110 -5.89 -15.09 -16.98
N TYR A 111 -5.70 -13.85 -17.44
CA TYR A 111 -6.79 -13.07 -18.05
C TYR A 111 -7.34 -13.71 -19.32
N THR A 112 -6.46 -14.31 -20.13
CA THR A 112 -6.88 -15.05 -21.32
C THR A 112 -7.75 -16.26 -20.95
N GLU A 113 -7.36 -17.03 -19.94
CA GLU A 113 -8.16 -18.16 -19.44
C GLU A 113 -9.49 -17.70 -18.82
N LEU A 114 -9.49 -16.61 -18.06
CA LEU A 114 -10.74 -16.01 -17.55
C LEU A 114 -11.67 -15.62 -18.71
N GLY A 115 -11.14 -14.99 -19.76
CA GLY A 115 -11.90 -14.67 -20.97
C GLY A 115 -12.49 -15.91 -21.64
N ARG A 116 -11.72 -17.01 -21.72
CA ARG A 116 -12.20 -18.29 -22.25
C ARG A 116 -13.33 -18.89 -21.39
N LEU A 117 -13.15 -18.93 -20.07
CA LEU A 117 -14.14 -19.47 -19.14
C LEU A 117 -15.46 -18.68 -19.17
N VAL A 118 -15.38 -17.35 -19.27
CA VAL A 118 -16.55 -16.47 -19.44
C VAL A 118 -17.25 -16.76 -20.76
N ALA A 119 -16.51 -16.95 -21.85
CA ALA A 119 -17.09 -17.30 -23.15
C ALA A 119 -17.73 -18.70 -23.17
N GLU A 120 -17.18 -19.66 -22.42
CA GLU A 120 -17.72 -21.02 -22.27
C GLU A 120 -18.93 -21.10 -21.35
N SER A 121 -19.15 -20.08 -20.51
CA SER A 121 -20.26 -20.02 -19.55
C SER A 121 -21.21 -18.85 -19.87
N PRO A 122 -21.90 -18.84 -21.02
CA PRO A 122 -22.81 -17.74 -21.40
C PRO A 122 -23.96 -17.54 -20.40
N ASP A 123 -24.30 -18.55 -19.60
CA ASP A 123 -25.30 -18.47 -18.53
C ASP A 123 -24.85 -17.60 -17.34
N LEU A 124 -23.55 -17.38 -17.13
CA LEU A 124 -23.03 -16.45 -16.10
C LEU A 124 -23.20 -14.98 -16.52
N MET A 125 -23.40 -14.72 -17.81
CA MET A 125 -23.74 -13.41 -18.35
C MET A 125 -25.25 -13.20 -18.49
N ALA A 126 -26.08 -14.21 -18.14
CA ALA A 126 -27.50 -13.96 -17.95
C ALA A 126 -27.61 -12.91 -16.83
N PRO A 127 -28.29 -11.77 -17.06
CA PRO A 127 -28.48 -10.78 -16.01
C PRO A 127 -29.09 -11.50 -14.81
N ALA A 128 -28.44 -11.40 -13.65
CA ALA A 128 -28.92 -12.02 -12.42
C ALA A 128 -30.43 -11.80 -12.32
N PRO A 129 -31.24 -12.82 -11.98
CA PRO A 129 -32.67 -12.67 -11.89
C PRO A 129 -32.94 -11.48 -10.97
N THR A 130 -33.45 -10.39 -11.54
CA THR A 130 -33.71 -9.16 -10.81
C THR A 130 -34.81 -9.50 -9.82
N VAL A 131 -34.42 -9.83 -8.60
CA VAL A 131 -35.35 -9.83 -7.47
C VAL A 131 -35.73 -8.38 -7.32
N LYS A 132 -36.87 -8.00 -7.89
CA LYS A 132 -37.42 -6.66 -7.72
C LYS A 132 -37.89 -6.53 -6.27
N ILE A 133 -36.97 -6.33 -5.34
CA ILE A 133 -37.31 -5.78 -4.03
C ILE A 133 -37.72 -4.35 -4.36
N SER A 134 -39.02 -4.11 -4.57
CA SER A 134 -39.52 -2.74 -4.78
C SER A 134 -39.16 -1.91 -3.56
N PRO A 135 -38.20 -0.96 -3.65
CA PRO A 135 -37.78 -0.14 -2.51
C PRO A 135 -38.88 0.88 -2.14
N LYS A 136 -39.94 0.94 -2.94
CA LYS A 136 -40.94 2.01 -2.97
C LYS A 136 -41.78 2.14 -1.71
N ASN A 137 -41.78 1.16 -0.81
CA ASN A 137 -42.67 1.16 0.36
C ASN A 137 -41.97 1.14 1.72
N ALA A 138 -40.64 1.21 1.75
CA ALA A 138 -39.91 1.06 3.00
C ALA A 138 -39.27 2.39 3.39
N GLY A 139 -39.84 3.07 4.40
CA GLY A 139 -39.36 4.38 4.86
C GLY A 139 -37.88 4.42 5.24
N TRP A 140 -37.28 3.25 5.49
CA TRP A 140 -35.86 3.08 5.76
C TRP A 140 -34.95 3.33 4.55
N ALA A 141 -35.44 3.24 3.32
CA ALA A 141 -34.61 3.48 2.13
C ALA A 141 -34.12 4.93 2.04
N LYS A 142 -34.84 5.87 2.67
CA LYS A 142 -34.45 7.29 2.78
C LYS A 142 -33.69 7.60 4.08
N ALA A 143 -33.47 6.61 4.95
CA ALA A 143 -32.72 6.82 6.17
C ALA A 143 -31.26 7.15 5.82
N PRO A 144 -30.63 8.12 6.51
CA PRO A 144 -29.23 8.43 6.28
C PRO A 144 -28.33 7.28 6.72
N ILE A 145 -27.15 7.14 6.10
CA ILE A 145 -26.17 6.09 6.43
C ILE A 145 -25.79 6.07 7.91
N SER A 146 -25.82 7.22 8.59
CA SER A 146 -25.53 7.34 10.02
C SER A 146 -26.44 6.52 10.93
N VAL A 147 -27.61 6.10 10.46
CA VAL A 147 -28.51 5.21 11.21
C VAL A 147 -27.91 3.81 11.40
N LEU A 148 -26.97 3.40 10.53
CA LEU A 148 -26.25 2.13 10.64
C LEU A 148 -25.20 2.11 11.77
N LYS A 149 -24.98 3.24 12.46
CA LYS A 149 -24.02 3.38 13.58
C LYS A 149 -22.62 2.87 13.22
N LEU A 150 -22.16 3.22 12.03
CA LEU A 150 -20.84 2.84 11.55
C LEU A 150 -19.78 3.75 12.18
N SER A 151 -18.51 3.35 12.13
CA SER A 151 -17.43 4.26 12.53
C SER A 151 -17.35 5.46 11.57
N SER A 152 -16.95 6.64 12.06
CA SER A 152 -16.85 7.87 11.26
C SER A 152 -16.01 7.72 9.97
N VAL A 153 -14.96 6.90 10.02
CA VAL A 153 -14.11 6.58 8.85
C VAL A 153 -14.90 5.87 7.77
N ILE A 154 -15.74 4.90 8.15
CA ILE A 154 -16.59 4.14 7.22
C ILE A 154 -17.70 5.04 6.67
N GLU A 155 -18.35 5.83 7.51
CA GLU A 155 -19.39 6.78 7.07
C GLU A 155 -18.83 7.79 6.06
N THR A 156 -17.62 8.31 6.31
CA THR A 156 -16.94 9.23 5.39
C THR A 156 -16.59 8.54 4.08
N ALA A 157 -16.11 7.29 4.12
CA ALA A 157 -15.86 6.49 2.92
C ALA A 157 -17.14 6.29 2.09
N LEU A 158 -18.24 5.93 2.73
CA LEU A 158 -19.51 5.70 2.02
C LEU A 158 -20.09 6.99 1.45
N THR A 159 -20.11 8.08 2.23
CA THR A 159 -20.75 9.35 1.85
C THR A 159 -19.86 10.19 0.93
N LYS A 160 -18.64 10.55 1.36
CA LYS A 160 -17.78 11.50 0.61
C LYS A 160 -17.07 10.86 -0.57
N HIS A 161 -16.67 9.61 -0.45
CA HIS A 161 -15.87 8.94 -1.49
C HIS A 161 -16.72 8.18 -2.49
N ASN A 162 -17.84 7.58 -2.05
CA ASN A 162 -18.66 6.73 -2.91
C ASN A 162 -20.07 7.27 -3.17
N GLY A 163 -20.44 8.41 -2.57
CA GLY A 163 -21.71 9.10 -2.85
C GLY A 163 -22.95 8.41 -2.29
N PHE A 164 -22.82 7.50 -1.33
CA PHE A 164 -23.96 6.88 -0.67
C PHE A 164 -24.44 7.76 0.48
N GLU A 165 -25.54 8.47 0.27
CA GLU A 165 -26.14 9.33 1.29
C GLU A 165 -27.16 8.57 2.15
N THR A 166 -27.83 7.57 1.56
CA THR A 166 -28.89 6.82 2.21
C THR A 166 -28.62 5.32 2.29
N VAL A 167 -29.30 4.66 3.24
CA VAL A 167 -29.28 3.19 3.36
C VAL A 167 -29.83 2.53 2.09
N GLY A 168 -30.76 3.18 1.39
CA GLY A 168 -31.29 2.70 0.11
C GLY A 168 -30.24 2.65 -0.99
N ASP A 169 -29.41 3.68 -1.12
CA ASP A 169 -28.35 3.74 -2.13
C ASP A 169 -27.33 2.61 -1.92
N LEU A 170 -26.91 2.42 -0.66
CA LEU A 170 -25.99 1.36 -0.27
C LEU A 170 -26.57 -0.04 -0.48
N ALA A 171 -27.85 -0.24 -0.12
CA ALA A 171 -28.55 -1.51 -0.31
C ALA A 171 -28.69 -1.86 -1.80
N ALA A 172 -29.06 -0.87 -2.63
CA ALA A 172 -29.17 -1.06 -4.08
C ALA A 172 -27.81 -1.40 -4.71
N TYR A 173 -26.73 -0.77 -4.26
CA TYR A 173 -25.38 -1.11 -4.72
C TYR A 173 -24.98 -2.53 -4.32
N HIS A 174 -25.20 -2.92 -3.07
CA HIS A 174 -24.91 -4.28 -2.59
C HIS A 174 -25.74 -5.34 -3.33
N GLU A 175 -27.01 -5.05 -3.63
CA GLU A 175 -27.89 -5.95 -4.39
C GLU A 175 -27.42 -6.14 -5.84
N ASN A 176 -27.02 -5.05 -6.51
CA ASN A 176 -26.59 -5.12 -7.91
C ASN A 176 -25.21 -5.77 -8.10
N ASN A 177 -24.31 -5.62 -7.12
CA ASN A 177 -22.92 -6.10 -7.23
C ASN A 177 -22.65 -7.38 -6.42
N GLY A 178 -23.59 -7.80 -5.57
CA GLY A 178 -23.46 -8.96 -4.68
C GLY A 178 -22.55 -8.72 -3.46
N ASN A 179 -21.65 -7.74 -3.51
CA ASN A 179 -20.72 -7.37 -2.45
C ASN A 179 -20.32 -5.88 -2.56
N LEU A 180 -19.49 -5.38 -1.64
CA LEU A 180 -18.98 -4.00 -1.62
C LEU A 180 -17.53 -3.88 -2.09
N SER A 181 -16.95 -4.97 -2.62
CA SER A 181 -15.52 -5.09 -2.94
C SER A 181 -15.02 -4.19 -4.09
N GLY A 182 -15.90 -3.37 -4.69
CA GLY A 182 -15.54 -2.32 -5.66
C GLY A 182 -15.47 -0.90 -5.09
N LEU A 183 -15.76 -0.71 -3.80
CA LEU A 183 -15.74 0.61 -3.16
C LEU A 183 -14.31 0.99 -2.78
N GLU A 184 -13.82 2.09 -3.34
CA GLU A 184 -12.49 2.60 -3.02
C GLU A 184 -12.39 2.85 -1.50
N ARG A 185 -11.28 2.38 -0.91
CA ARG A 185 -10.90 2.59 0.51
C ARG A 185 -11.72 1.80 1.53
N ILE A 186 -12.53 0.82 1.09
CA ILE A 186 -13.17 -0.14 1.98
C ILE A 186 -12.37 -1.44 1.95
N THR A 187 -11.77 -1.81 3.08
CA THR A 187 -11.12 -3.11 3.24
C THR A 187 -12.17 -4.20 3.47
N GLU A 188 -11.83 -5.45 3.19
CA GLU A 188 -12.71 -6.62 3.37
C GLU A 188 -13.28 -6.71 4.81
N ALA A 189 -12.46 -6.37 5.82
CA ALA A 189 -12.91 -6.32 7.21
C ALA A 189 -13.98 -5.25 7.47
N ARG A 190 -13.91 -4.11 6.78
CA ARG A 190 -14.90 -3.03 6.86
C ARG A 190 -16.16 -3.38 6.08
N GLU A 191 -16.02 -4.02 4.93
CA GLU A 191 -17.12 -4.54 4.12
C GLU A 191 -18.03 -5.47 4.92
N LYS A 192 -17.46 -6.47 5.60
CA LYS A 192 -18.24 -7.38 6.44
C LYS A 192 -19.07 -6.64 7.48
N ARG A 193 -18.48 -5.63 8.13
CA ARG A 193 -19.16 -4.84 9.16
C ARG A 193 -20.31 -4.00 8.61
N ILE A 194 -20.14 -3.47 7.40
CA ILE A 194 -21.18 -2.71 6.69
C ILE A 194 -22.34 -3.64 6.30
N SER A 195 -22.05 -4.81 5.73
CA SER A 195 -23.08 -5.78 5.36
C SER A 195 -23.84 -6.32 6.57
N GLU A 196 -23.16 -6.59 7.69
CA GLU A 196 -23.82 -6.98 8.96
C GLU A 196 -24.76 -5.88 9.46
N ALA A 197 -24.30 -4.64 9.55
CA ALA A 197 -25.10 -3.51 10.02
C ALA A 197 -26.30 -3.24 9.11
N LEU A 198 -26.12 -3.36 7.80
CA LEU A 198 -27.19 -3.21 6.81
C LEU A 198 -28.26 -4.28 7.00
N MET A 199 -27.87 -5.54 7.17
CA MET A 199 -28.81 -6.65 7.35
C MET A 199 -29.53 -6.59 8.71
N GLU A 200 -28.82 -6.22 9.78
CA GLU A 200 -29.41 -6.01 11.11
C GLU A 200 -30.45 -4.89 11.08
N PHE A 201 -30.11 -3.77 10.42
CA PHE A 201 -31.03 -2.65 10.27
C PHE A 201 -32.27 -3.04 9.47
N ILE A 202 -32.12 -3.69 8.31
CA ILE A 202 -33.24 -4.15 7.49
C ILE A 202 -34.12 -5.15 8.27
N ALA A 203 -33.51 -6.05 9.03
CA ALA A 203 -34.23 -7.02 9.85
C ALA A 203 -35.04 -6.33 10.97
N SER A 204 -34.52 -5.26 11.58
CA SER A 204 -35.20 -4.48 12.61
C SER A 204 -36.41 -3.67 12.10
N GLN A 205 -36.58 -3.51 10.78
CA GLN A 205 -37.68 -2.77 10.17
C GLN A 205 -38.87 -3.67 9.76
N LYS A 206 -38.77 -4.99 9.97
CA LYS A 206 -39.84 -5.98 9.70
C LYS A 206 -40.59 -6.31 10.99
#